data_AF-A0A257WM24-F1
#
_entry.id   AF-A0A257WM24-F1
#
_cell.length_a   1.000
_cell.length_b   1.000
_cell.length_c   1.000
_cell.angle_alpha   90.00
_cell.angle_beta   90.00
_cell.angle_gamma   90.00
#
_symmetry.space_group_name_H-M   'P 1'
#
loop_
_entity.id
_entity.type
_entity.pdbx_description
1 polymer ?
#
loop_
_entity_poly.entity_id
_entity_poly.type
_entity_poly.pdbx_seq_one_letter_code
_entity_poly.pdbx_strand_id
1 'polypeptide(L)'
;MPRWKLITVAVLSALPVVLFAGFGGWALYRSGHWVWLWWTLPVCWGLSGILARRWAGDFKIPMPEIDCSQWTPQDQEATKIIAAEQARVGEYPAQQLTNPQFYTQLTQDLALKIARHYHPQAKDPLGDRSVVEILAAVQLVSEDVEDWFLKYVPASHLVTVAQWRMLSHAPTWWQTASNAGWVASIAMNPLNIARYVASKVA
;
A
#
# COMPACT_ATOMS: atom_id res chain seq x y z
N MET A 1 9.91 -1.77 -8.71
CA MET A 1 10.24 -2.53 -9.94
C MET A 1 11.27 -1.76 -10.76
N PRO A 2 12.29 -2.40 -11.36
CA PRO A 2 13.20 -1.71 -12.28
C PRO A 2 12.44 -1.21 -13.51
N ARG A 3 12.80 -0.01 -14.00
CA ARG A 3 12.06 0.73 -15.05
C ARG A 3 11.79 -0.11 -16.31
N TRP A 4 12.71 -1.00 -16.68
CA TRP A 4 12.56 -1.86 -17.86
C TRP A 4 11.40 -2.87 -17.73
N LYS A 5 11.14 -3.44 -16.53
CA LYS A 5 10.02 -4.37 -16.32
C LYS A 5 8.67 -3.68 -16.47
N LEU A 6 8.58 -2.44 -15.98
CA LEU A 6 7.40 -1.59 -16.17
C LEU A 6 7.18 -1.26 -17.65
N ILE A 7 8.26 -0.92 -18.37
CA ILE A 7 8.19 -0.66 -19.81
C ILE A 7 7.72 -1.90 -20.58
N THR A 8 8.25 -3.10 -20.27
CA THR A 8 7.81 -4.34 -20.93
C THR A 8 6.33 -4.63 -20.71
N VAL A 9 5.82 -4.49 -19.48
CA VAL A 9 4.39 -4.69 -19.18
C VAL A 9 3.53 -3.64 -19.87
N ALA A 10 3.96 -2.37 -19.88
CA ALA A 10 3.24 -1.28 -20.53
C ALA A 10 3.18 -1.47 -22.06
N VAL A 11 4.31 -1.81 -22.69
CA VAL A 11 4.40 -2.07 -24.12
C VAL A 11 3.53 -3.28 -24.48
N LEU A 12 3.64 -4.40 -23.76
CA LEU A 12 2.86 -5.61 -24.06
C LEU A 12 1.34 -5.38 -23.89
N SER A 13 0.95 -4.47 -23.00
CA SER A 13 -0.46 -4.10 -22.80
C SER A 13 -0.98 -3.13 -23.85
N ALA A 14 -0.14 -2.21 -24.34
CA ALA A 14 -0.49 -1.21 -25.35
C ALA A 14 -0.38 -1.74 -26.79
N LEU A 15 0.51 -2.70 -27.04
CA LEU A 15 0.75 -3.32 -28.34
C LEU A 15 -0.52 -3.84 -29.03
N PRO A 16 -1.45 -4.57 -28.37
CA PRO A 16 -2.69 -4.98 -29.02
C PRO A 16 -3.61 -3.80 -29.38
N VAL A 17 -3.63 -2.71 -28.60
CA VAL A 17 -4.42 -1.51 -28.92
C VAL A 17 -3.86 -0.81 -30.17
N VAL A 18 -2.53 -0.69 -30.26
CA VAL A 18 -1.85 -0.10 -31.42
C VAL A 18 -2.02 -0.98 -32.66
N LEU A 19 -1.94 -2.30 -32.52
CA LEU A 19 -2.20 -3.24 -33.62
C LEU A 19 -3.65 -3.18 -34.07
N PHE A 20 -4.63 -3.10 -33.16
CA PHE A 20 -6.03 -2.92 -33.55
C PHE A 20 -6.31 -1.56 -34.19
N ALA A 21 -5.69 -0.48 -33.71
CA ALA A 21 -5.85 0.85 -34.31
C ALA A 21 -5.21 0.93 -35.71
N GLY A 22 -4.03 0.32 -35.90
CA GLY A 22 -3.31 0.34 -37.18
C GLY A 22 -3.79 -0.71 -38.19
N PHE A 23 -3.85 -1.98 -37.79
CA PHE A 23 -4.29 -3.07 -38.67
C PHE A 23 -5.80 -3.22 -38.74
N GLY A 24 -6.56 -2.85 -37.71
CA GLY A 24 -8.01 -2.93 -37.73
C GLY A 24 -8.60 -2.08 -38.85
N GLY A 25 -8.13 -0.85 -39.04
CA GLY A 25 -8.59 0.02 -40.13
C GLY A 25 -8.32 -0.53 -41.54
N TRP A 26 -7.19 -1.21 -41.73
CA TRP A 26 -6.79 -1.74 -43.04
C TRP A 26 -7.36 -3.14 -43.32
N ALA A 27 -7.43 -4.00 -42.32
CA ALA A 27 -7.93 -5.38 -42.43
C ALA A 27 -9.46 -5.47 -42.47
N LEU A 28 -10.20 -4.52 -41.84
CA LEU A 28 -11.66 -4.41 -41.94
C LEU A 28 -12.13 -4.24 -43.38
N TYR A 29 -11.28 -3.70 -44.25
CA TYR A 29 -11.65 -3.40 -45.62
C TYR A 29 -11.52 -4.59 -46.57
N ARG A 30 -10.79 -5.67 -46.22
CA ARG A 30 -10.37 -6.65 -47.25
C ARG A 30 -10.41 -8.14 -46.87
N SER A 31 -10.37 -8.51 -45.59
CA SER A 31 -10.14 -9.91 -45.23
C SER A 31 -10.89 -10.33 -43.97
N GLY A 32 -11.72 -11.38 -44.05
CA GLY A 32 -12.48 -11.98 -42.95
C GLY A 32 -11.63 -12.66 -41.87
N HIS A 33 -10.48 -12.09 -41.50
CA HIS A 33 -9.52 -12.62 -40.51
C HIS A 33 -9.80 -12.11 -39.09
N TRP A 34 -11.06 -11.72 -38.83
CA TRP A 34 -11.54 -11.19 -37.55
C TRP A 34 -11.25 -12.11 -36.36
N VAL A 35 -11.36 -13.42 -36.59
CA VAL A 35 -11.15 -14.45 -35.57
C VAL A 35 -9.70 -14.43 -35.07
N TRP A 36 -8.72 -14.27 -35.95
CA TRP A 36 -7.31 -14.27 -35.58
C TRP A 36 -6.90 -13.00 -34.83
N LEU A 37 -7.45 -11.85 -35.25
CA LEU A 37 -7.21 -10.57 -34.58
C LEU A 37 -7.80 -10.56 -33.16
N TRP A 38 -9.00 -11.12 -32.97
CA TRP A 38 -9.65 -11.22 -31.66
C TRP A 38 -8.80 -11.96 -30.63
N TRP A 39 -8.05 -13.01 -31.01
CA TRP A 39 -7.20 -13.77 -30.10
C TRP A 39 -5.94 -13.02 -29.65
N THR A 40 -5.48 -12.00 -30.37
CA THR A 40 -4.26 -11.24 -29.98
C THR A 40 -4.45 -10.44 -28.69
N LEU A 41 -5.66 -9.94 -28.44
CA LEU A 41 -6.03 -9.20 -27.22
C LEU A 41 -5.93 -10.05 -25.94
N PRO A 42 -6.65 -11.19 -25.81
CA PRO A 42 -6.59 -12.01 -24.61
C PRO A 42 -5.20 -12.64 -24.42
N VAL A 43 -4.46 -12.93 -25.50
CA VAL A 43 -3.09 -13.46 -25.39
C VAL A 43 -2.13 -12.39 -24.86
N CYS A 44 -2.14 -11.17 -25.39
CA CYS A 44 -1.27 -10.09 -24.91
C CYS A 44 -1.62 -9.67 -23.48
N TRP A 45 -2.91 -9.53 -23.15
CA TRP A 45 -3.34 -9.21 -21.79
C TRP A 45 -3.11 -10.37 -20.81
N GLY A 46 -3.28 -11.63 -21.25
CA GLY A 46 -2.96 -12.80 -20.45
C GLY A 46 -1.46 -12.88 -20.12
N LEU A 47 -0.60 -12.71 -21.14
CA LEU A 47 0.86 -12.67 -20.95
C LEU A 47 1.30 -11.49 -20.08
N SER A 48 0.70 -10.31 -20.29
CA SER A 48 0.96 -9.12 -19.46
C SER A 48 0.57 -9.36 -18.01
N GLY A 49 -0.60 -9.95 -17.76
CA GLY A 49 -1.06 -10.29 -16.41
C GLY A 49 -0.16 -11.32 -15.72
N ILE A 50 0.32 -12.33 -16.44
CA ILE A 50 1.26 -13.33 -15.91
C ILE A 50 2.61 -12.67 -15.56
N LEU A 51 3.14 -11.84 -16.46
CA LEU A 51 4.38 -11.09 -16.21
C LEU A 51 4.22 -10.13 -15.03
N ALA A 52 3.11 -9.39 -14.98
CA ALA A 52 2.80 -8.45 -13.92
C ALA A 52 2.71 -9.17 -12.57
N ARG A 53 2.02 -10.31 -12.47
CA ARG A 53 1.97 -11.10 -11.23
C ARG A 53 3.32 -11.69 -10.85
N ARG A 54 4.09 -12.17 -11.83
CA ARG A 54 5.41 -12.77 -11.59
C ARG A 54 6.46 -11.72 -11.21
N TRP A 55 6.24 -10.46 -11.56
CA TRP A 55 7.14 -9.34 -11.27
C TRP A 55 6.62 -8.36 -10.23
N ALA A 56 5.36 -8.50 -9.82
CA ALA A 56 4.79 -7.90 -8.63
C ALA A 56 5.46 -8.58 -7.43
N GLY A 57 6.72 -8.20 -7.18
CA GLY A 57 7.34 -8.46 -5.89
C GLY A 57 6.54 -7.72 -4.82
N ASP A 58 6.64 -8.22 -3.59
CA ASP A 58 6.06 -7.56 -2.42
C ASP A 58 6.48 -6.09 -2.42
N PHE A 59 5.52 -5.20 -2.68
CA PHE A 59 5.75 -3.77 -2.51
C PHE A 59 5.81 -3.51 -1.00
N LYS A 60 6.99 -3.70 -0.44
CA LYS A 60 7.28 -3.35 0.95
C LYS A 60 7.55 -1.87 0.96
N ILE A 61 6.66 -1.13 1.59
CA ILE A 61 6.94 0.27 1.91
C ILE A 61 8.12 0.25 2.87
N PRO A 62 9.28 0.83 2.52
CA PRO A 62 10.43 0.83 3.40
C PRO A 62 10.06 1.60 4.67
N MET A 63 10.45 1.08 5.84
CA MET A 63 10.26 1.80 7.10
C MET A 63 11.12 3.07 7.10
N PRO A 64 10.75 4.10 7.90
CA PRO A 64 11.63 5.25 8.11
C PRO A 64 13.03 4.77 8.52
N GLU A 65 14.07 5.33 7.89
CA GLU A 65 15.45 5.06 8.30
C GLU A 65 15.68 5.82 9.61
N ILE A 66 15.83 5.07 10.71
CA ILE A 66 16.13 5.67 12.01
C ILE A 66 17.64 5.80 12.12
N ASP A 67 18.14 6.99 12.43
CA ASP A 67 19.56 7.20 12.69
C ASP A 67 19.95 6.60 14.05
N CYS A 68 20.56 5.42 14.00
CA CYS A 68 21.02 4.69 15.18
C CYS A 68 22.47 5.04 15.57
N SER A 69 23.11 6.03 14.92
CA SER A 69 24.55 6.31 15.09
C SER A 69 24.93 6.66 16.53
N GLN A 70 24.00 7.26 17.29
CA GLN A 70 24.21 7.69 18.68
C GLN A 70 23.68 6.70 19.72
N TRP A 71 23.14 5.56 19.29
CA TRP A 71 22.48 4.62 20.18
C TRP A 71 23.48 3.86 21.04
N THR A 72 23.17 3.76 22.32
CA THR A 72 23.90 2.91 23.26
C THR A 72 23.62 1.43 22.98
N PRO A 73 24.46 0.50 23.48
CA PRO A 73 24.15 -0.93 23.39
C PRO A 73 22.80 -1.29 24.04
N GLN A 74 22.39 -0.57 25.08
CA GLN A 74 21.10 -0.78 25.74
C GLN A 74 19.93 -0.38 24.84
N ASP A 75 20.08 0.70 24.06
CA ASP A 75 19.08 1.16 23.08
C ASP A 75 18.93 0.16 21.93
N GLN A 76 20.04 -0.41 21.48
CA GLN A 76 20.03 -1.46 20.47
C GLN A 76 19.28 -2.71 20.97
N GLU A 77 19.46 -3.11 22.24
CA GLU A 77 18.68 -4.20 22.83
C GLU A 77 17.19 -3.86 22.95
N ALA A 78 16.85 -2.62 23.29
CA ALA A 78 15.45 -2.18 23.35
C ALA A 78 14.75 -2.31 21.99
N THR A 79 15.47 -2.13 20.88
CA THR A 79 14.89 -2.27 19.54
C THR A 79 14.49 -3.69 19.20
N LYS A 80 15.09 -4.70 19.85
CA LYS A 80 14.66 -6.10 19.69
C LYS A 80 13.25 -6.32 20.22
N ILE A 81 12.84 -5.58 21.24
CA ILE A 81 11.46 -5.61 21.77
C ILE A 81 10.49 -5.12 20.69
N ILE A 82 10.84 -4.03 20.00
CA ILE A 82 10.03 -3.46 18.92
C ILE A 82 10.00 -4.42 17.72
N ALA A 83 11.15 -4.95 17.30
CA ALA A 83 11.25 -5.90 16.19
C ALA A 83 10.47 -7.19 16.46
N ALA A 84 10.47 -7.68 17.70
CA ALA A 84 9.69 -8.84 18.11
C ALA A 84 8.18 -8.57 17.97
N GLU A 85 7.70 -7.40 18.38
CA GLU A 85 6.28 -7.06 18.23
C GLU A 85 5.89 -6.82 16.77
N GLN A 86 6.77 -6.20 15.97
CA GLN A 86 6.59 -6.06 14.52
C GLN A 86 6.44 -7.41 13.81
N ALA A 87 7.25 -8.40 14.19
CA ALA A 87 7.14 -9.75 13.63
C ALA A 87 5.80 -10.43 13.93
N ARG A 88 5.18 -10.08 15.07
CA ARG A 88 3.89 -10.63 15.52
C ARG A 88 2.68 -9.97 14.87
N VAL A 89 2.87 -8.86 14.12
CA VAL A 89 1.75 -8.15 13.47
C VAL A 89 0.91 -9.08 12.57
N GLY A 90 1.55 -10.05 11.91
CA GLY A 90 0.88 -11.03 11.07
C GLY A 90 0.04 -12.08 11.82
N GLU A 91 0.20 -12.20 13.14
CA GLU A 91 -0.55 -13.12 13.99
C GLU A 91 -1.91 -12.53 14.41
N TYR A 92 -2.07 -11.21 14.36
CA TYR A 92 -3.32 -10.58 14.78
C TYR A 92 -4.43 -10.76 13.72
N PRO A 93 -5.66 -11.10 14.14
CA PRO A 93 -6.79 -11.17 13.23
C PRO A 93 -7.09 -9.79 12.62
N ALA A 94 -7.55 -9.78 11.37
CA ALA A 94 -7.86 -8.54 10.63
C ALA A 94 -8.84 -7.62 11.38
N GLN A 95 -9.76 -8.20 12.17
CA GLN A 95 -10.72 -7.45 12.98
C GLN A 95 -10.06 -6.67 14.14
N GLN A 96 -8.92 -7.14 14.65
CA GLN A 96 -8.17 -6.39 15.67
C GLN A 96 -7.41 -5.22 15.05
N LEU A 97 -6.87 -5.42 13.84
CA LEU A 97 -6.15 -4.38 13.10
C LEU A 97 -7.04 -3.21 12.64
N THR A 98 -8.37 -3.36 12.67
CA THR A 98 -9.30 -2.25 12.40
C THR A 98 -9.78 -1.54 13.67
N ASN A 99 -9.40 -2.02 14.86
CA ASN A 99 -9.86 -1.46 16.13
C ASN A 99 -8.87 -0.40 16.66
N PRO A 100 -9.26 0.87 16.79
CA PRO A 100 -8.38 1.91 17.34
C PRO A 100 -7.91 1.63 18.78
N GLN A 101 -8.75 0.97 19.59
CA GLN A 101 -8.42 0.64 20.97
C GLN A 101 -7.29 -0.38 21.06
N PHE A 102 -7.21 -1.29 20.08
CA PHE A 102 -6.13 -2.27 19.99
C PHE A 102 -4.77 -1.58 19.89
N TYR A 103 -4.64 -0.57 19.02
CA TYR A 103 -3.41 0.20 18.89
C TYR A 103 -3.05 0.94 20.17
N THR A 104 -4.03 1.50 20.87
CA THR A 104 -3.79 2.19 22.15
C THR A 104 -3.23 1.22 23.21
N GLN A 105 -3.84 0.04 23.34
CA GLN A 105 -3.39 -0.99 24.27
C GLN A 105 -2.01 -1.55 23.90
N LEU A 106 -1.78 -1.81 22.61
CA LEU A 106 -0.52 -2.28 22.08
C LEU A 106 0.61 -1.28 22.37
N THR A 107 0.37 0.01 22.14
CA THR A 107 1.33 1.06 22.44
C THR A 107 1.63 1.15 23.93
N GLN A 108 0.63 1.05 24.81
CA GLN A 108 0.84 1.05 26.26
C GLN A 108 1.65 -0.15 26.73
N ASP A 109 1.34 -1.35 26.24
CA ASP A 109 2.06 -2.57 26.57
C ASP A 109 3.51 -2.52 26.07
N LEU A 110 3.73 -2.06 24.83
CA LEU A 110 5.06 -1.89 24.26
C LEU A 110 5.88 -0.85 25.04
N ALA A 111 5.27 0.30 25.37
CA ALA A 111 5.92 1.33 26.17
C ALA A 111 6.31 0.80 27.55
N LEU A 112 5.47 -0.02 28.19
CA LEU A 112 5.79 -0.62 29.49
C LEU A 112 6.91 -1.66 29.38
N LYS A 113 6.94 -2.48 28.32
CA LYS A 113 8.06 -3.41 28.07
C LYS A 113 9.38 -2.66 27.89
N ILE A 114 9.37 -1.58 27.12
CA ILE A 114 10.55 -0.73 26.93
C ILE A 114 10.95 -0.06 28.24
N ALA A 115 10.01 0.51 29.00
CA ALA A 115 10.29 1.14 30.29
C ALA A 115 10.92 0.13 31.27
N ARG A 116 10.44 -1.11 31.32
CA ARG A 116 11.00 -2.19 32.16
C ARG A 116 12.40 -2.63 31.73
N HIS A 117 12.75 -2.48 30.45
CA HIS A 117 14.10 -2.75 29.96
C HIS A 117 15.13 -1.75 30.51
N TYR A 118 14.75 -0.48 30.69
CA TYR A 118 15.61 0.54 31.32
C TYR A 118 15.51 0.54 32.84
N HIS A 119 14.31 0.29 33.37
CA HIS A 119 13.99 0.34 34.79
C HIS A 119 13.16 -0.90 35.19
N PRO A 120 13.77 -1.98 35.70
CA PRO A 120 13.09 -3.27 35.93
C PRO A 120 11.82 -3.22 36.79
N GLN A 121 11.69 -2.23 37.66
CA GLN A 121 10.56 -2.05 38.57
C GLN A 121 9.49 -1.07 38.05
N ALA A 122 9.61 -0.60 36.79
CA ALA A 122 8.65 0.33 36.19
C ALA A 122 7.23 -0.26 36.17
N LYS A 123 6.31 0.46 36.81
CA LYS A 123 4.86 0.17 36.83
C LYS A 123 4.09 1.05 35.85
N ASP A 124 4.62 2.23 35.56
CA ASP A 124 4.08 3.21 34.64
C ASP A 124 5.16 3.56 33.60
N PRO A 125 4.90 3.43 32.29
CA PRO A 125 5.88 3.76 31.25
C PRO A 125 6.23 5.26 31.15
N LEU A 126 5.36 6.15 31.64
CA LEU A 126 5.49 7.60 31.45
C LEU A 126 5.60 8.38 32.76
N GLY A 127 5.34 7.75 33.91
CA GLY A 127 5.19 8.44 35.20
C GLY A 127 6.37 9.31 35.64
N ASP A 128 7.60 8.97 35.20
CA ASP A 128 8.82 9.72 35.54
C ASP A 128 9.23 10.74 34.47
N ARG A 129 8.43 10.89 33.39
CA ARG A 129 8.71 11.81 32.28
C ARG A 129 7.94 13.10 32.42
N SER A 130 8.61 14.19 32.10
CA SER A 130 7.97 15.50 32.03
C SER A 130 7.05 15.59 30.82
N VAL A 131 6.01 16.43 30.92
CA VAL A 131 5.11 16.71 29.79
C VAL A 131 5.86 17.28 28.59
N VAL A 132 6.92 18.07 28.83
CA VAL A 132 7.74 18.68 27.78
C VAL A 132 8.51 17.60 26.99
N GLU A 133 9.07 16.60 27.66
CA GLU A 133 9.75 15.48 26.99
C GLU A 133 8.77 14.68 26.12
N ILE A 134 7.54 14.47 26.59
CA ILE A 134 6.50 13.78 25.82
C ILE A 134 6.13 14.60 24.58
N LEU A 135 5.95 15.93 24.71
CA LEU A 135 5.64 16.80 23.58
C LEU A 135 6.78 16.81 22.54
N ALA A 136 8.03 16.84 22.99
CA ALA A 136 9.18 16.75 22.09
C ALA A 136 9.21 15.42 21.33
N ALA A 137 8.93 14.30 22.01
CA ALA A 137 8.84 12.99 21.36
C ALA A 137 7.69 12.93 20.33
N VAL A 138 6.53 13.49 20.66
CA VAL A 138 5.39 13.57 19.72
C VAL A 138 5.74 14.40 18.49
N GLN A 139 6.44 15.53 18.67
CA GLN A 139 6.88 16.36 17.55
C GLN A 139 7.81 15.58 16.63
N LEU A 140 8.86 14.96 17.16
CA LEU A 140 9.83 14.18 16.37
C LEU A 140 9.15 13.06 15.58
N VAL A 141 8.28 12.28 16.24
CA VAL A 141 7.53 11.21 15.56
C VAL A 141 6.61 11.76 14.48
N SER A 142 6.00 12.94 14.70
CA SER A 142 5.11 13.55 13.71
C SER A 142 5.87 14.01 12.46
N GLU A 143 7.04 14.63 12.64
CA GLU A 143 7.93 15.06 11.55
C GLU A 143 8.41 13.85 10.73
N ASP A 144 8.87 12.79 11.40
CA ASP A 144 9.32 11.55 10.74
C ASP A 144 8.19 10.86 9.94
N VAL A 145 6.98 10.82 10.51
CA VAL A 145 5.81 10.22 9.84
C VAL A 145 5.36 11.06 8.65
N GLU A 146 5.39 12.39 8.76
CA GLU A 146 5.08 13.29 7.65
C GLU A 146 6.03 13.08 6.47
N ASP A 147 7.34 13.12 6.73
CA ASP A 147 8.37 12.92 5.71
C ASP A 147 8.25 11.56 5.05
N TRP A 148 8.02 10.52 5.84
CA TRP A 148 7.79 9.17 5.34
C TRP A 148 6.53 9.09 4.45
N PHE A 149 5.43 9.72 4.89
CA PHE A 149 4.16 9.70 4.17
C PHE A 149 4.26 10.47 2.85
N LEU A 150 4.94 11.62 2.83
CA LEU A 150 5.19 12.39 1.62
C LEU A 150 6.08 11.63 0.62
N LYS A 151 7.08 10.90 1.10
CA LYS A 151 8.05 10.20 0.26
C LYS A 151 7.51 8.90 -0.34
N TYR A 152 6.70 8.16 0.42
CA TYR A 152 6.32 6.78 0.05
C TYR A 152 4.84 6.58 -0.24
N VAL A 153 3.95 7.48 0.18
CA VAL A 153 2.52 7.40 -0.16
C VAL A 153 2.23 8.26 -1.39
N PRO A 154 1.93 7.66 -2.56
CA PRO A 154 1.67 8.42 -3.76
C PRO A 154 0.40 9.27 -3.58
N ALA A 155 0.45 10.51 -4.05
CA ALA A 155 -0.63 11.47 -3.88
C ALA A 155 -1.04 11.71 -2.40
N SER A 156 -0.13 11.49 -1.45
CA SER A 156 -0.29 11.78 -0.01
C SER A 156 -0.87 13.17 0.25
N HIS A 157 -0.38 14.19 -0.46
CA HIS A 157 -0.85 15.57 -0.39
C HIS A 157 -2.32 15.79 -0.81
N LEU A 158 -2.96 14.80 -1.45
CA LEU A 158 -4.39 14.84 -1.84
C LEU A 158 -5.28 14.04 -0.87
N VAL A 159 -4.69 13.25 0.02
CA VAL A 159 -5.43 12.38 0.94
C VAL A 159 -6.06 13.22 2.04
N THR A 160 -7.38 13.20 2.12
CA THR A 160 -8.14 13.86 3.19
C THR A 160 -8.44 12.88 4.34
N VAL A 161 -8.72 13.42 5.52
CA VAL A 161 -9.15 12.62 6.69
C VAL A 161 -10.41 11.79 6.39
N ALA A 162 -11.32 12.32 5.55
CA ALA A 162 -12.52 11.59 5.13
C ALA A 162 -12.17 10.35 4.27
N GLN A 163 -11.22 10.48 3.34
CA GLN A 163 -10.73 9.36 2.54
C GLN A 163 -9.98 8.35 3.41
N TRP A 164 -9.17 8.82 4.35
CA TRP A 164 -8.49 7.94 5.31
C TRP A 164 -9.48 7.12 6.15
N ARG A 165 -10.52 7.76 6.68
CA ARG A 165 -11.60 7.08 7.43
C ARG A 165 -12.37 6.08 6.55
N MET A 166 -12.56 6.40 5.28
CA MET A 166 -13.17 5.45 4.34
C MET A 166 -12.28 4.22 4.12
N LEU A 167 -10.94 4.38 4.08
CA LEU A 167 -9.99 3.27 3.95
C LEU A 167 -9.96 2.36 5.19
N SER A 168 -10.15 2.89 6.40
CA SER A 168 -10.19 2.09 7.63
C SER A 168 -11.45 1.22 7.76
N HIS A 169 -12.54 1.58 7.07
CA HIS A 169 -13.82 0.86 7.07
C HIS A 169 -13.99 -0.08 5.88
N ALA A 170 -12.89 -0.52 5.28
CA ALA A 170 -12.88 -1.12 3.97
C ALA A 170 -12.25 -2.53 4.00
N PRO A 171 -12.87 -3.51 4.69
CA PRO A 171 -12.19 -4.75 5.07
C PRO A 171 -12.19 -5.79 3.94
N THR A 172 -13.02 -5.64 2.91
CA THR A 172 -13.23 -6.70 1.90
C THR A 172 -12.70 -6.34 0.52
N TRP A 173 -12.78 -5.08 0.08
CA TRP A 173 -12.33 -4.70 -1.25
C TRP A 173 -10.81 -4.65 -1.40
N TRP A 174 -10.04 -4.42 -0.33
CA TRP A 174 -8.57 -4.43 -0.39
C TRP A 174 -8.00 -5.84 -0.56
N GLN A 175 -8.57 -6.85 0.12
CA GLN A 175 -8.29 -8.27 -0.14
C GLN A 175 -8.77 -8.72 -1.54
N THR A 176 -9.79 -8.05 -2.10
CA THR A 176 -10.26 -8.28 -3.48
C THR A 176 -9.38 -7.53 -4.51
N ALA A 177 -8.73 -6.43 -4.11
CA ALA A 177 -7.84 -5.63 -4.94
C ALA A 177 -6.45 -6.26 -5.07
N SER A 178 -5.89 -6.85 -4.00
CA SER A 178 -4.66 -7.65 -4.07
C SER A 178 -4.86 -8.92 -4.91
N ASN A 179 -6.08 -9.46 -4.95
CA ASN A 179 -6.51 -10.53 -5.84
C ASN A 179 -6.95 -10.04 -7.23
N ALA A 180 -6.21 -9.10 -7.85
CA ALA A 180 -6.20 -8.84 -9.31
C ALA A 180 -7.55 -8.66 -10.05
N GLY A 181 -8.67 -8.41 -9.36
CA GLY A 181 -10.02 -8.44 -9.95
C GLY A 181 -10.49 -7.11 -10.53
N TRP A 182 -9.93 -5.98 -10.10
CA TRP A 182 -10.49 -4.67 -10.44
C TRP A 182 -10.16 -4.19 -11.87
N VAL A 183 -9.04 -4.63 -12.44
CA VAL A 183 -8.74 -4.35 -13.87
C VAL A 183 -9.73 -5.08 -14.79
N ALA A 184 -10.25 -6.24 -14.36
CA ALA A 184 -11.28 -6.98 -15.10
C ALA A 184 -12.68 -6.34 -14.95
N SER A 185 -13.02 -5.78 -13.78
CA SER A 185 -14.34 -5.15 -13.58
C SER A 185 -14.48 -3.80 -14.27
N ILE A 186 -13.39 -3.04 -14.45
CA ILE A 186 -13.38 -1.82 -15.27
C ILE A 186 -13.62 -2.13 -16.75
N ALA A 187 -13.06 -3.23 -17.27
CA ALA A 187 -13.29 -3.66 -18.64
C ALA A 187 -14.71 -4.20 -18.87
N MET A 188 -15.33 -4.79 -17.85
CA MET A 188 -16.65 -5.42 -17.97
C MET A 188 -17.85 -4.48 -17.76
N ASN A 189 -17.69 -3.29 -17.19
CA ASN A 189 -18.84 -2.38 -17.04
C ASN A 189 -18.48 -0.87 -17.11
N PRO A 190 -18.11 -0.34 -18.30
CA PRO A 190 -17.78 1.07 -18.49
C PRO A 190 -18.96 2.03 -18.26
N LEU A 191 -20.20 1.54 -18.19
CA LEU A 191 -21.41 2.36 -18.04
C LEU A 191 -21.57 2.99 -16.65
N ASN A 192 -21.01 2.36 -15.60
CA ASN A 192 -21.10 2.91 -14.24
C ASN A 192 -20.16 4.12 -14.03
N ILE A 193 -19.01 4.15 -14.71
CA ILE A 193 -18.11 5.32 -14.69
C ILE A 193 -18.74 6.47 -15.47
N ALA A 194 -19.36 6.18 -16.63
CA ALA A 194 -20.09 7.18 -17.41
C ALA A 194 -21.26 7.80 -16.59
N ARG A 195 -22.00 6.99 -15.83
CA ARG A 195 -23.07 7.48 -14.94
C ARG A 195 -22.55 8.34 -13.78
N TYR A 196 -21.44 7.97 -13.15
CA TYR A 196 -20.86 8.73 -12.04
C TYR A 196 -20.28 10.07 -12.49
N VAL A 197 -19.67 10.11 -13.69
CA VAL A 197 -19.19 11.36 -14.29
C VAL A 197 -20.38 12.22 -14.76
N ALA A 198 -21.41 11.62 -15.36
CA ALA A 198 -22.60 12.34 -15.77
C ALA A 198 -23.38 12.95 -14.59
N SER A 199 -23.47 12.25 -13.45
CA SER A 199 -24.13 12.78 -12.24
C SER A 199 -23.36 13.90 -11.54
N LYS A 200 -22.10 14.15 -11.92
CA LYS A 200 -21.29 15.26 -11.42
C LYS A 200 -21.23 16.45 -12.36
N VAL A 201 -21.70 16.29 -13.59
CA VAL A 201 -21.67 17.31 -14.65
C VAL A 201 -23.09 17.84 -14.97
N ALA A 202 -24.13 17.15 -14.50
CA ALA A 202 -25.51 17.67 -14.41
C ALA A 202 -25.73 18.36 -13.07
#